data_AF-A0A7K2TM19-F1
#
_entry.id   AF-A0A7K2TM19-F1
#
_cell.length_a   1.000
_cell.length_b   1.000
_cell.length_c   1.000
_cell.angle_alpha   90.00
_cell.angle_beta   90.00
_cell.angle_gamma   90.00
#
_symmetry.space_group_name_H-M   'P 1'
#
loop_
_entity.id
_entity.type
_entity.pdbx_description
1 polymer ?
#
loop_
_entity_poly.entity_id
_entity_poly.type
_entity_poly.pdbx_seq_one_letter_code
_entity_poly.pdbx_strand_id
1 'polypeptide(L)'
;MDGELRFRKALMQADRGDGEAAKATLRDLVDHLEASSLKVRTLAVLGDLLASDGDHTAARHVLREAVGLAESLDEADDLVCYEVNRARNVLERLA
;
A
#
# COMPACT_ATOMS: atom_id res chain seq x y z
N MET A 1 -7.83 14.22 9.33
CA MET A 1 -8.12 14.55 7.91
C MET A 1 -6.88 14.59 7.02
N ASP A 2 -5.65 14.57 7.56
CA ASP A 2 -4.42 14.69 6.75
C ASP A 2 -4.01 13.42 6.01
N GLY A 3 -4.29 12.23 6.56
CA GLY A 3 -3.85 10.96 5.96
C GLY A 3 -4.41 10.71 4.56
N GLU A 4 -5.72 10.86 4.36
CA GLU A 4 -6.36 10.64 3.06
C GLU A 4 -5.88 11.65 2.00
N LEU A 5 -5.51 12.86 2.41
CA LEU A 5 -4.95 13.87 1.51
C LEU A 5 -3.53 13.50 1.07
N ARG A 6 -2.69 13.04 2.02
CA ARG A 6 -1.33 12.55 1.71
C ARG A 6 -1.37 11.31 0.82
N PHE A 7 -2.31 10.39 1.08
CA PHE A 7 -2.52 9.22 0.22
C PHE A 7 -2.90 9.63 -1.20
N ARG A 8 -3.89 10.52 -1.38
CA ARG A 8 -4.26 11.04 -2.70
C ARG A 8 -3.12 11.77 -3.40
N LYS A 9 -2.29 12.52 -2.67
CA LYS A 9 -1.08 13.15 -3.21
C LYS A 9 -0.11 12.10 -3.75
N ALA A 10 0.12 11.01 -3.02
CA ALA A 10 1.00 9.93 -3.48
C ALA A 10 0.50 9.28 -4.78
N LEU A 11 -0.81 9.00 -4.88
CA LEU A 11 -1.41 8.49 -6.12
C LEU A 11 -1.18 9.46 -7.28
N MET A 12 -1.43 10.75 -7.05
CA MET A 12 -1.19 11.81 -8.03
C MET A 12 0.28 11.95 -8.46
N GLN A 13 1.24 11.59 -7.59
CA GLN A 13 2.66 11.56 -7.94
C GLN A 13 2.96 10.35 -8.83
N ALA A 14 2.48 9.17 -8.45
CA ALA A 14 2.63 7.94 -9.24
C ALA A 14 2.02 8.09 -10.65
N ASP A 15 0.80 8.65 -10.75
CA ASP A 15 0.12 8.88 -12.04
C ASP A 15 0.90 9.84 -12.97
N ARG A 16 1.73 10.72 -12.41
CA ARG A 16 2.61 11.62 -13.16
C ARG A 16 3.97 10.99 -13.50
N GLY A 17 4.19 9.73 -13.14
CA GLY A 17 5.46 9.04 -13.31
C GLY A 17 6.49 9.34 -12.21
N ASP A 18 6.13 10.08 -11.18
CA ASP A 18 7.01 10.37 -10.03
C ASP A 18 6.86 9.29 -8.96
N GLY A 19 7.29 8.08 -9.31
CA GLY A 19 7.21 6.89 -8.45
C GLY A 19 8.05 7.02 -7.18
N GLU A 20 9.19 7.70 -7.23
CA GLU A 20 10.03 7.93 -6.04
C GLU A 20 9.35 8.85 -5.02
N ALA A 21 8.79 9.98 -5.47
CA ALA A 21 8.09 10.87 -4.56
C ALA A 21 6.80 10.24 -4.01
N ALA A 22 6.12 9.41 -4.81
CA ALA A 22 4.99 8.62 -4.36
C ALA A 22 5.41 7.64 -3.24
N LYS A 23 6.44 6.82 -3.48
CA LYS A 23 6.98 5.88 -2.48
C LYS A 23 7.41 6.60 -1.20
N ALA A 24 8.09 7.73 -1.31
CA ALA A 24 8.50 8.53 -0.15
C ALA A 24 7.29 9.03 0.67
N THR A 25 6.27 9.56 -0.01
CA THR A 25 5.05 10.04 0.65
C THR A 25 4.27 8.90 1.32
N LEU A 26 4.20 7.72 0.69
CA LEU A 26 3.52 6.55 1.26
C LEU A 26 4.25 6.00 2.49
N ARG A 27 5.59 5.93 2.46
CA ARG A 27 6.39 5.49 3.61
C ARG A 27 6.20 6.42 4.81
N ASP A 28 6.36 7.73 4.60
CA ASP A 28 6.06 8.72 5.65
C ASP A 28 4.65 8.55 6.20
N LEU A 29 3.66 8.34 5.32
CA LEU A 29 2.28 8.16 5.75
C LEU A 29 2.10 6.91 6.61
N VAL A 30 2.65 5.75 6.21
CA VAL A 30 2.55 4.49 6.97
C VAL A 30 3.09 4.64 8.39
N ASP A 31 4.19 5.36 8.57
CA ASP A 31 4.84 5.57 9.87
C ASP A 31 3.96 6.36 10.86
N HIS A 32 2.97 7.11 10.35
CA HIS A 32 2.04 7.91 11.15
C HIS A 32 0.62 7.33 11.21
N LEU A 33 0.37 6.19 10.57
CA LEU A 33 -0.94 5.55 10.56
C LEU A 33 -1.02 4.44 11.60
N GLU A 34 -2.09 4.47 12.39
CA GLU A 34 -2.55 3.34 13.18
C GLU A 34 -3.16 2.24 12.29
N ALA A 35 -3.37 1.06 12.87
CA ALA A 35 -4.07 -0.05 12.23
C ALA A 35 -5.45 0.41 11.72
N SER A 36 -5.59 0.52 10.40
CA SER A 36 -6.76 1.11 9.75
C SER A 36 -6.85 0.72 8.28
N SER A 37 -8.04 0.87 7.68
CA SER A 37 -8.26 0.67 6.24
C SER A 37 -7.31 1.53 5.38
N LEU A 38 -7.03 2.76 5.82
CA LEU A 38 -6.10 3.64 5.12
C LEU A 38 -4.67 3.08 5.13
N LYS A 39 -4.21 2.49 6.24
CA LYS A 39 -2.89 1.88 6.32
C LYS A 39 -2.78 0.67 5.39
N VAL A 40 -3.80 -0.18 5.33
CA VAL A 40 -3.86 -1.30 4.38
C VAL A 40 -3.72 -0.80 2.93
N ARG A 41 -4.54 0.18 2.54
CA ARG A 41 -4.49 0.78 1.19
C ARG A 41 -3.12 1.39 0.88
N THR A 42 -2.53 2.09 1.85
CA THR A 42 -1.22 2.74 1.72
C THR A 42 -0.11 1.69 1.50
N LEU A 43 -0.12 0.62 2.28
CA LEU A 43 0.82 -0.50 2.14
C LEU A 43 0.63 -1.22 0.80
N ALA A 44 -0.60 -1.53 0.40
CA ALA A 44 -0.89 -2.19 -0.88
C ALA A 44 -0.33 -1.38 -2.07
N VAL A 45 -0.61 -0.08 -2.12
CA VAL A 45 -0.10 0.80 -3.19
C VAL A 45 1.43 0.91 -3.14
N LEU A 46 2.03 1.04 -1.96
CA LEU A 46 3.49 1.08 -1.82
C LEU A 46 4.13 -0.21 -2.34
N GLY A 47 3.55 -1.36 -1.99
CA GLY A 47 3.99 -2.67 -2.46
C GLY A 47 3.95 -2.81 -3.99
N ASP A 48 2.88 -2.33 -4.63
CA ASP A 48 2.76 -2.32 -6.08
C ASP A 48 3.81 -1.45 -6.77
N LEU A 49 4.09 -0.27 -6.21
CA LEU A 49 5.12 0.62 -6.75
C LEU A 49 6.52 0.00 -6.62
N LEU A 50 6.81 -0.65 -5.48
CA LEU A 50 8.07 -1.35 -5.27
C LEU A 50 8.22 -2.54 -6.25
N ALA A 51 7.15 -3.31 -6.46
CA ALA A 51 7.15 -4.41 -7.40
C ALA A 51 7.39 -3.93 -8.83
N SER A 52 6.74 -2.84 -9.23
CA SER A 52 6.89 -2.24 -10.56
C SER A 52 8.30 -1.69 -10.82
N ASP A 53 8.99 -1.27 -9.77
CA ASP A 53 10.37 -0.77 -9.80
C ASP A 53 11.42 -1.88 -9.66
N GLY A 54 10.98 -3.15 -9.58
CA GLY A 54 11.87 -4.32 -9.48
C GLY A 54 12.36 -4.62 -8.07
N ASP A 55 12.00 -3.83 -7.05
CA ASP A 55 12.30 -4.11 -5.64
C ASP A 55 11.34 -5.15 -5.07
N HIS A 56 11.43 -6.36 -5.60
CA HIS A 56 10.56 -7.48 -5.25
C HIS A 56 10.71 -7.89 -3.78
N THR A 57 11.87 -7.65 -3.16
CA THR A 57 12.11 -8.00 -1.76
C THR A 57 11.32 -7.06 -0.84
N ALA A 58 11.44 -5.74 -1.03
CA ALA A 58 10.68 -4.78 -0.26
C ALA A 58 9.17 -4.89 -0.57
N ALA A 59 8.81 -5.10 -1.83
CA ALA A 59 7.41 -5.30 -2.23
C ALA A 59 6.77 -6.48 -1.47
N ARG A 60 7.42 -7.64 -1.43
CA ARG A 60 6.90 -8.81 -0.70
C ARG A 60 6.70 -8.52 0.79
N HIS A 61 7.63 -7.79 1.41
CA HIS A 61 7.51 -7.44 2.83
C HIS A 61 6.27 -6.58 3.08
N VAL A 62 6.15 -5.46 2.35
CA VAL A 62 5.07 -4.49 2.51
C VAL A 62 3.70 -5.11 2.17
N LEU A 63 3.61 -5.90 1.10
CA LEU A 63 2.35 -6.54 0.72
C LEU A 63 1.90 -7.60 1.74
N ARG A 64 2.81 -8.34 2.36
CA ARG A 64 2.47 -9.27 3.46
C ARG A 64 1.96 -8.53 4.68
N GLU A 65 2.55 -7.38 4.99
CA GLU A 65 2.08 -6.50 6.06
C GLU A 65 0.66 -5.99 5.78
N ALA A 66 0.36 -5.58 4.54
CA ALA A 66 -0.98 -5.16 4.15
C ALA A 66 -2.03 -6.27 4.37
N VAL A 67 -1.72 -7.51 3.96
CA VAL A 67 -2.60 -8.67 4.13
C VAL A 67 -2.80 -9.00 5.60
N GLY A 68 -1.71 -9.10 6.38
CA GLY A 68 -1.79 -9.42 7.81
C GLY A 68 -2.52 -8.35 8.62
N LEU A 69 -2.33 -7.07 8.26
CA LEU A 69 -3.06 -5.98 8.88
C LEU A 69 -4.56 -6.08 8.59
N ALA A 70 -4.95 -6.32 7.34
CA ALA A 70 -6.35 -6.46 6.98
C ALA A 70 -7.03 -7.63 7.69
N GLU A 71 -6.34 -8.74 7.89
CA GLU A 71 -6.82 -9.90 8.66
C GLU A 71 -7.03 -9.58 10.16
N SER A 72 -6.37 -8.53 10.67
CA SER A 72 -6.52 -8.06 12.05
C SER A 72 -7.59 -6.98 12.25
N LEU A 73 -8.18 -6.45 11.17
CA LEU A 73 -9.26 -5.47 11.25
C LEU A 73 -10.61 -6.18 11.42
N ASP A 74 -11.34 -5.87 12.49
CA ASP A 74 -12.65 -6.47 12.78
C ASP A 74 -13.71 -6.17 11.70
N GLU A 75 -13.59 -5.02 11.02
CA GLU A 75 -14.47 -4.59 9.93
C GLU A 75 -13.63 -4.23 8.69
N ALA A 76 -13.24 -5.24 7.93
CA ALA A 76 -12.72 -5.01 6.58
C ALA A 76 -13.87 -4.61 5.66
N ASP A 77 -13.89 -3.35 5.22
CA ASP A 77 -14.81 -2.90 4.18
C ASP A 77 -14.47 -3.54 2.81
N ASP A 78 -15.38 -3.41 1.84
CA ASP A 78 -15.19 -3.95 0.48
C ASP A 78 -13.92 -3.42 -0.19
N LEU A 79 -13.49 -2.21 0.18
CA LEU A 79 -12.29 -1.58 -0.36
C LEU A 79 -11.03 -2.23 0.19
N VAL A 80 -10.98 -2.53 1.49
CA VAL A 80 -9.91 -3.33 2.11
C VAL A 80 -9.84 -4.70 1.46
N CYS A 81 -10.97 -5.35 1.23
CA CYS A 81 -11.02 -6.65 0.56
C CYS A 81 -10.45 -6.59 -0.86
N TYR A 82 -10.78 -5.53 -1.62
CA TYR A 82 -10.21 -5.29 -2.95
C TYR A 82 -8.68 -5.14 -2.90
N GLU A 83 -8.15 -4.30 -2.01
CA GLU A 83 -6.70 -4.09 -1.92
C GLU A 83 -5.95 -5.35 -1.44
N VAL A 84 -6.54 -6.14 -0.54
CA VAL A 84 -5.96 -7.42 -0.10
C VAL A 84 -5.89 -8.42 -1.24
N ASN A 85 -6.95 -8.53 -2.05
CA ASN A 85 -6.93 -9.39 -3.23
C ASN A 85 -5.88 -8.94 -4.25
N ARG A 86 -5.77 -7.63 -4.47
CA ARG A 86 -4.72 -7.04 -5.30
C ARG A 86 -3.32 -7.37 -4.76
N ALA A 87 -3.08 -7.18 -3.46
CA ALA A 87 -1.81 -7.47 -2.81
C ALA A 87 -1.42 -8.95 -2.93
N ARG A 88 -2.38 -9.86 -2.74
CA ARG A 88 -2.18 -11.32 -2.93
C ARG A 88 -1.80 -11.66 -4.37
N ASN A 89 -2.50 -11.09 -5.35
CA ASN A 89 -2.16 -11.30 -6.76
C ASN A 89 -0.74 -10.83 -7.11
N VAL A 90 -0.30 -9.70 -6.55
CA VAL A 90 1.09 -9.24 -6.76
C VAL A 90 2.08 -10.17 -6.07
N LEU A 91 1.82 -10.58 -4.82
CA LEU A 91 2.66 -11.55 -4.12
C LEU A 91 2.85 -12.86 -4.88
N GLU A 92 1.78 -13.38 -5.49
CA GLU A 92 1.84 -14.58 -6.33
C GLU A 92 2.74 -14.41 -7.56
N ARG A 93 2.73 -13.22 -8.18
CA ARG A 93 3.59 -12.89 -9.33
C ARG A 93 5.05 -12.67 -8.94
N LEU A 94 5.28 -12.36 -7.66
CA LEU A 94 6.62 -12.20 -7.09
C LEU A 94 7.18 -13.53 -6.56
N ALA A 95 6.44 -14.65 -6.56
CA ALA A 95 6.94 -15.95 -6.13
C ALA A 95 7.89 -16.57 -7.16
#